data_AF-A0A8J3MPT2-F1
#
_entry.id   AF-A0A8J3MPT2-F1
#
_cell.length_a   1.000
_cell.length_b   1.000
_cell.length_c   1.000
_cell.angle_alpha   90.00
_cell.angle_beta   90.00
_cell.angle_gamma   90.00
#
_symmetry.space_group_name_H-M   'P 1'
#
loop_
_entity.id
_entity.type
_entity.pdbx_description
1 polymer ?
#
loop_
_entity_poly.entity_id
_entity_poly.type
_entity_poly.pdbx_seq_one_letter_code
_entity_poly.pdbx_strand_id
1 'polypeptide(L)'
;MSFSEKETLQDSDQVDDNYSEDPGDASYLDANTDSDTPALSQVGFVGQGFNVFGPRDLIDGLITPLLDFTDADTSTFTLLGKEYLVPTGIKAIQNTQGYAESGVFLSREGFQNNIAAHLGVGGSYGAFSGEMQADYSGEFSTNSQYMYAYTIIHYPVAVLQLLDYLPYVKSEFAERVTQLPDQVTDTNLSVFSRFFEDFGVYYTDKIVLGGSVELYVAVSQSETLSKQKVEAMFQAQYESLFETGSLNANTKGSVEWQNYSNNARNHTVIKANGGALTAIQQVQDIDPWNPSASALSLLQNWSSSVEAHPSVTDFSLKGIWQLCGSKSTAVHEAWQRYASILRPRLTIQTSSQVSYNAPKPAPPVITLGRHILPVDAPTSPMGYQVVVLENKNLISPQGVLLNRYYGIPTNVDPVSGYQNMYDEIAQDLRAFSAGSVLILASFGLDADFGISPHMSIHGLLLSTGAGSQLQQFEHNPNMGSRGPYWVTNPANYILVGIIDNGPNTGIELFSPQAQNEKTVNSDVTVNFYRTSFDTTYTLGPGIDG
;
A
#
# COMPACT_ATOMS: atom_id res chain seq x y z
N MET A 1 -1.04 59.86 49.34
CA MET A 1 0.29 59.76 48.69
C MET A 1 0.11 58.68 47.63
N SER A 2 -0.22 58.99 46.36
CA SER A 2 0.67 59.50 45.28
C SER A 2 1.82 58.52 45.06
N PHE A 3 2.10 57.90 43.91
CA PHE A 3 1.85 58.11 42.47
C PHE A 3 1.64 56.70 41.83
N SER A 4 0.80 56.46 40.80
CA SER A 4 0.94 56.80 39.37
C SER A 4 2.26 56.37 38.74
N GLU A 5 2.26 55.31 37.93
CA GLU A 5 2.99 55.32 36.66
C GLU A 5 2.35 54.33 35.68
N LYS A 6 1.92 54.90 34.55
CA LYS A 6 1.55 54.21 33.32
C LYS A 6 2.84 53.95 32.57
N GLU A 7 3.06 52.72 32.12
CA GLU A 7 3.97 52.46 31.01
C GLU A 7 3.17 51.96 29.81
N THR A 8 3.49 52.58 28.69
CA THR A 8 2.88 52.42 27.38
C THR A 8 3.90 51.63 26.57
N LEU A 9 3.52 50.48 26.04
CA LEU A 9 4.30 49.80 25.01
C LEU A 9 3.40 49.65 23.78
N GLN A 10 3.60 50.57 22.84
CA GLN A 10 3.50 50.25 21.42
C GLN A 10 4.77 49.49 21.08
N ASP A 11 4.64 48.28 20.55
CA ASP A 11 5.57 47.87 19.52
C ASP A 11 4.84 47.02 18.47
N SER A 12 5.23 47.29 17.24
CA SER A 12 4.65 46.87 15.99
C SER A 12 5.28 45.54 15.57
N ASP A 13 4.55 44.45 15.68
CA ASP A 13 4.91 43.22 14.98
C ASP A 13 4.21 43.20 13.62
N GLN A 14 5.00 43.58 12.61
CA GLN A 14 4.75 43.25 11.22
C GLN A 14 4.61 41.73 11.11
N VAL A 15 3.45 41.29 10.63
CA VAL A 15 3.29 39.93 10.13
C VAL A 15 4.02 39.88 8.80
N ASP A 16 5.17 39.21 8.78
CA ASP A 16 5.84 38.75 7.56
C ASP A 16 4.92 37.71 6.90
N ASP A 17 4.11 38.17 5.95
CA ASP A 17 3.40 37.34 4.98
C ASP A 17 4.43 36.69 4.02
N ASN A 18 5.19 35.72 4.52
CA ASN A 18 5.86 34.76 3.65
C ASN A 18 4.85 33.69 3.23
N TYR A 19 4.02 34.06 2.25
CA TYR A 19 3.34 33.10 1.39
C TYR A 19 4.41 32.19 0.76
N SER A 20 4.49 30.94 1.21
CA SER A 20 5.17 29.91 0.44
C SER A 20 4.34 29.66 -0.82
N GLU A 21 4.90 29.97 -1.98
CA GLU A 21 4.35 29.59 -3.27
C GLU A 21 4.15 28.06 -3.29
N ASP A 22 2.89 27.67 -3.38
CA ASP A 22 2.43 26.32 -3.67
C ASP A 22 2.79 26.00 -5.14
N PRO A 23 3.55 24.93 -5.45
CA PRO A 23 3.90 24.58 -6.81
C PRO A 23 2.73 23.96 -7.62
N GLY A 24 1.49 23.96 -7.10
CA GLY A 24 0.34 23.27 -7.68
C GLY A 24 -0.48 24.00 -8.76
N ASP A 25 -0.23 25.28 -9.07
CA ASP A 25 -1.00 25.99 -10.10
C ASP A 25 -0.16 26.28 -11.35
N ALA A 26 0.06 25.25 -12.16
CA ALA A 26 0.50 25.41 -13.54
C ALA A 26 -0.67 25.91 -14.42
N SER A 27 -1.32 27.01 -14.03
CA SER A 27 -2.07 27.84 -14.98
C SER A 27 -1.06 28.61 -15.83
N TYR A 28 -0.45 27.92 -16.80
CA TYR A 28 0.34 28.55 -17.84
C TYR A 28 -0.58 29.43 -18.68
N LEU A 29 -0.66 30.70 -18.29
CA LEU A 29 -1.36 31.73 -19.04
C LEU A 29 -0.72 31.87 -20.42
N ASP A 30 -1.50 31.53 -21.45
CA ASP A 30 -1.24 31.81 -22.85
C ASP A 30 -0.95 33.31 -23.03
N ALA A 31 0.33 33.65 -23.13
CA ALA A 31 0.79 34.96 -23.52
C ALA A 31 1.39 34.88 -24.93
N ASN A 32 0.54 34.72 -25.96
CA ASN A 32 0.82 35.36 -27.24
C ASN A 32 -0.43 35.40 -28.15
N THR A 33 -1.03 36.59 -28.27
CA THR A 33 -1.94 36.93 -29.36
C THR A 33 -1.12 37.43 -30.55
N ASP A 34 -0.54 36.51 -31.30
CA ASP A 34 -0.21 36.68 -32.72
C ASP A 34 -0.25 35.28 -33.36
N SER A 35 -0.48 35.21 -34.67
CA SER A 35 -1.03 34.08 -35.43
C SER A 35 -0.24 32.75 -35.48
N ASP A 36 0.45 32.33 -34.43
CA ASP A 36 1.19 31.07 -34.37
C ASP A 36 0.40 30.02 -33.60
N THR A 37 0.12 28.89 -34.26
CA THR A 37 -0.50 27.71 -33.64
C THR A 37 0.29 27.31 -32.38
N PRO A 38 -0.31 27.29 -31.18
CA PRO A 38 0.42 27.00 -29.94
C PRO A 38 0.87 25.53 -29.88
N ALA A 39 1.97 25.26 -29.17
CA ALA A 39 2.34 23.88 -28.85
C ALA A 39 1.39 23.30 -27.79
N LEU A 40 1.02 22.03 -27.93
CA LEU A 40 0.23 21.34 -26.91
C LEU A 40 1.12 21.01 -25.71
N SER A 41 1.02 21.77 -24.62
CA SER A 41 1.95 21.66 -23.49
C SER A 41 2.00 20.27 -22.84
N GLN A 42 0.89 19.51 -22.87
CA GLN A 42 0.80 18.18 -22.27
C GLN A 42 1.68 17.13 -22.96
N VAL A 43 2.26 17.41 -24.13
CA VAL A 43 3.26 16.54 -24.75
C VAL A 43 4.47 16.31 -23.84
N GLY A 44 4.77 17.25 -22.93
CA GLY A 44 5.87 17.15 -21.96
C GLY A 44 5.69 16.02 -20.93
N PHE A 45 4.48 15.49 -20.74
CA PHE A 45 4.23 14.37 -19.83
C PHE A 45 4.61 13.01 -20.41
N VAL A 46 4.88 12.94 -21.71
CA VAL A 46 5.21 11.69 -22.42
C VAL A 46 6.73 11.52 -22.49
N GLY A 47 7.22 10.31 -22.25
CA GLY A 47 8.67 10.02 -22.26
C GLY A 47 9.40 10.39 -20.97
N GLN A 48 8.66 10.52 -19.87
CA GLN A 48 9.18 10.86 -18.55
C GLN A 48 9.36 9.58 -17.73
N GLY A 49 10.47 9.46 -17.01
CA GLY A 49 10.67 8.43 -16.00
C GLY A 49 9.62 8.55 -14.90
N PHE A 50 9.17 7.42 -14.37
CA PHE A 50 8.04 7.35 -13.46
C PHE A 50 8.34 6.51 -12.21
N ASN A 51 7.97 7.04 -11.04
CA ASN A 51 8.06 6.37 -9.75
C ASN A 51 6.84 5.49 -9.51
N VAL A 52 6.94 4.23 -9.92
CA VAL A 52 5.86 3.24 -9.73
C VAL A 52 5.59 2.87 -8.27
N PHE A 53 6.29 3.41 -7.27
CA PHE A 53 5.98 3.14 -5.86
C PHE A 53 5.17 4.25 -5.18
N GLY A 54 5.04 5.41 -5.83
CA GLY A 54 4.25 6.56 -5.38
C GLY A 54 2.74 6.39 -5.58
N PRO A 55 1.96 7.48 -5.45
CA PRO A 55 0.56 7.51 -5.87
C PRO A 55 0.41 7.29 -7.37
N ARG A 56 -0.78 6.92 -7.81
CA ARG A 56 -1.18 6.89 -9.22
C ARG A 56 -1.51 8.31 -9.71
N ASP A 57 -0.69 9.27 -9.31
CA ASP A 57 -0.76 10.63 -9.79
C ASP A 57 0.32 10.81 -10.84
N LEU A 58 -0.06 11.28 -12.02
CA LEU A 58 0.92 11.44 -13.08
C LEU A 58 1.96 12.48 -12.70
N ILE A 59 1.53 13.63 -12.16
CA ILE A 59 2.37 14.80 -11.92
C ILE A 59 3.37 14.50 -10.79
N ASP A 60 2.88 13.99 -9.67
CA ASP A 60 3.71 13.64 -8.51
C ASP A 60 4.61 12.42 -8.76
N GLY A 61 4.24 11.59 -9.75
CA GLY A 61 4.98 10.38 -10.10
C GLY A 61 6.14 10.59 -11.08
N LEU A 62 6.25 11.74 -11.76
CA LEU A 62 7.34 11.99 -12.71
C LEU A 62 8.67 12.18 -11.98
N ILE A 63 9.73 11.65 -12.58
CA ILE A 63 11.10 11.76 -12.05
C ILE A 63 11.93 12.67 -12.93
N THR A 64 12.18 12.26 -14.17
CA THR A 64 13.07 12.98 -15.08
C THR A 64 12.75 12.66 -16.55
N PRO A 65 12.94 13.62 -17.48
CA PRO A 65 12.73 13.36 -18.90
C PRO A 65 13.76 12.36 -19.44
N LEU A 66 13.27 11.28 -20.06
CA LEU A 66 14.11 10.30 -20.76
C LEU A 66 14.22 10.61 -22.26
N LEU A 67 13.21 11.31 -22.78
CA LEU A 67 13.13 11.74 -24.18
C LEU A 67 13.13 13.26 -24.27
N ASP A 68 13.74 13.80 -25.32
CA ASP A 68 13.81 15.23 -25.62
C ASP A 68 13.31 15.51 -27.03
N PHE A 69 12.17 16.18 -27.13
CA PHE A 69 11.52 16.53 -28.39
C PHE A 69 11.76 17.97 -28.83
N THR A 70 12.68 18.70 -28.19
CA THR A 70 12.89 20.13 -28.44
C THR A 70 13.26 20.42 -29.90
N ASP A 71 14.04 19.54 -30.53
CA ASP A 71 14.48 19.65 -31.92
C ASP A 71 13.64 18.81 -32.90
N ALA A 72 12.54 18.20 -32.44
CA ALA A 72 11.70 17.38 -33.29
C ALA A 72 10.83 18.24 -34.22
N ASP A 73 10.66 17.79 -35.47
CA ASP A 73 9.65 18.36 -36.36
C ASP A 73 8.27 18.26 -35.70
N THR A 74 7.39 19.24 -35.94
CA THR A 74 6.02 19.27 -35.39
C THR A 74 4.97 18.98 -36.46
N SER A 75 3.83 18.45 -36.03
CA SER A 75 2.61 18.28 -36.82
C SER A 75 1.43 19.02 -36.18
N THR A 76 0.48 19.48 -36.99
CA THR A 76 -0.74 20.12 -36.49
C THR A 76 -1.75 19.06 -36.04
N PHE A 77 -2.26 19.22 -34.83
CA PHE A 77 -3.30 18.41 -34.23
C PHE A 77 -4.50 19.29 -33.88
N THR A 78 -5.69 18.94 -34.37
CA THR A 78 -6.93 19.64 -34.00
C THR A 78 -7.55 18.96 -32.78
N LEU A 79 -7.67 19.70 -31.67
CA LEU A 79 -8.35 19.28 -30.45
C LEU A 79 -9.53 20.20 -30.20
N LEU A 80 -10.75 19.66 -30.23
CA LEU A 80 -11.99 20.40 -29.94
C LEU A 80 -12.13 21.68 -30.81
N GLY A 81 -11.70 21.59 -32.07
CA GLY A 81 -11.78 22.68 -33.04
C GLY A 81 -10.65 23.73 -32.94
N LYS A 82 -9.70 23.57 -32.01
CA LYS A 82 -8.48 24.38 -31.91
C LYS A 82 -7.28 23.61 -32.44
N GLU A 83 -6.38 24.28 -33.14
CA GLU A 83 -5.16 23.67 -33.67
C GLU A 83 -4.01 23.82 -32.67
N TYR A 84 -3.20 22.76 -32.55
CA TYR A 84 -2.00 22.71 -31.71
C TYR A 84 -0.83 22.07 -32.47
N LEU A 85 0.39 22.43 -32.12
CA LEU A 85 1.61 21.76 -32.59
C LEU A 85 1.97 20.60 -31.64
N VAL A 86 2.27 19.44 -32.24
CA VAL A 86 2.69 18.21 -31.53
C VAL A 86 3.94 17.64 -32.20
N PRO A 87 4.99 17.27 -31.45
CA PRO A 87 6.19 16.65 -32.01
C PRO A 87 5.88 15.37 -32.80
N THR A 88 6.58 15.14 -33.92
CA THR A 88 6.42 13.98 -34.80
C THR A 88 6.71 12.63 -34.16
N GLY A 89 7.39 12.61 -32.99
CA GLY A 89 7.57 11.40 -32.17
C GLY A 89 6.35 11.03 -31.31
N ILE A 90 5.32 11.88 -31.27
CA ILE A 90 4.11 11.70 -30.46
C ILE A 90 2.89 11.68 -31.38
N LYS A 91 2.12 10.61 -31.28
CA LYS A 91 0.82 10.49 -31.92
C LYS A 91 -0.26 11.11 -31.03
N ALA A 92 -0.86 12.20 -31.49
CA ALA A 92 -2.04 12.80 -30.86
C ALA A 92 -3.32 12.33 -31.55
N ILE A 93 -4.31 11.92 -30.75
CA ILE A 93 -5.61 11.42 -31.23
C ILE A 93 -6.70 12.11 -30.42
N GLN A 94 -7.66 12.75 -31.08
CA GLN A 94 -8.88 13.18 -30.40
C GLN A 94 -9.72 11.94 -30.10
N ASN A 95 -10.06 11.73 -28.83
CA ASN A 95 -10.82 10.57 -28.38
C ASN A 95 -11.79 11.01 -27.29
N THR A 96 -13.08 10.99 -27.60
CA THR A 96 -14.16 11.39 -26.69
C THR A 96 -14.97 10.20 -26.16
N GLN A 97 -14.49 8.97 -26.38
CA GLN A 97 -15.20 7.78 -25.93
C GLN A 97 -14.89 7.49 -24.46
N GLY A 98 -15.88 7.74 -23.59
CA GLY A 98 -15.79 7.41 -22.18
C GLY A 98 -15.60 5.92 -21.91
N TYR A 99 -14.92 5.62 -20.81
CA TYR A 99 -14.73 4.26 -20.30
C TYR A 99 -14.71 4.28 -18.78
N ALA A 100 -14.91 3.10 -18.18
CA ALA A 100 -14.82 2.94 -16.73
C ALA A 100 -14.00 1.71 -16.39
N GLU A 101 -13.29 1.78 -15.28
CA GLU A 101 -12.61 0.68 -14.62
C GLU A 101 -13.19 0.52 -13.23
N SER A 102 -13.38 -0.71 -12.79
CA SER A 102 -13.92 -1.00 -11.46
C SER A 102 -13.47 -2.38 -11.00
N GLY A 103 -13.46 -2.57 -9.68
CA GLY A 103 -13.19 -3.89 -9.12
C GLY A 103 -13.33 -3.95 -7.61
N VAL A 104 -13.49 -5.17 -7.10
CA VAL A 104 -13.48 -5.48 -5.67
C VAL A 104 -12.43 -6.55 -5.38
N PHE A 105 -11.58 -6.28 -4.39
CA PHE A 105 -10.42 -7.09 -4.06
C PHE A 105 -10.42 -7.46 -2.59
N LEU A 106 -10.04 -8.71 -2.30
CA LEU A 106 -9.93 -9.23 -0.94
C LEU A 106 -8.71 -8.70 -0.18
N SER A 107 -7.76 -8.10 -0.91
CA SER A 107 -6.48 -7.69 -0.36
C SER A 107 -5.94 -6.47 -1.07
N ARG A 108 -5.05 -5.76 -0.36
CA ARG A 108 -4.26 -4.65 -0.89
C ARG A 108 -3.47 -5.07 -2.13
N GLU A 109 -2.86 -6.25 -2.09
CA GLU A 109 -2.09 -6.79 -3.22
C GLU A 109 -2.97 -7.00 -4.45
N GLY A 110 -4.18 -7.55 -4.28
CA GLY A 110 -5.14 -7.72 -5.38
C GLY A 110 -5.49 -6.40 -6.05
N PHE A 111 -5.77 -5.36 -5.27
CA PHE A 111 -6.05 -4.00 -5.76
C PHE A 111 -4.83 -3.41 -6.48
N GLN A 112 -3.66 -3.40 -5.84
CA GLN A 112 -2.42 -2.84 -6.41
C GLN A 112 -2.03 -3.51 -7.73
N ASN A 113 -2.15 -4.84 -7.80
CA ASN A 113 -1.85 -5.58 -9.02
C ASN A 113 -2.79 -5.25 -10.16
N ASN A 114 -4.07 -4.98 -9.86
CA ASN A 114 -5.04 -4.57 -10.86
C ASN A 114 -4.72 -3.18 -11.41
N ILE A 115 -4.44 -2.20 -10.55
CA ILE A 115 -4.03 -0.85 -10.96
C ILE A 115 -2.70 -0.89 -11.74
N ALA A 116 -1.71 -1.65 -11.26
CA ALA A 116 -0.43 -1.81 -11.93
C ALA A 116 -0.59 -2.41 -13.34
N ALA A 117 -1.42 -3.44 -13.48
CA ALA A 117 -1.68 -4.07 -14.76
C ALA A 117 -2.35 -3.12 -15.76
N HIS A 118 -3.31 -2.29 -15.31
CA HIS A 118 -3.94 -1.26 -16.13
C HIS A 118 -2.91 -0.30 -16.73
N LEU A 119 -1.92 0.09 -15.93
CA LEU A 119 -0.87 1.03 -16.33
C LEU A 119 0.29 0.36 -17.07
N GLY A 120 0.20 -0.94 -17.41
CA GLY A 120 1.25 -1.65 -18.16
C GLY A 120 2.46 -2.05 -17.31
N VAL A 121 2.34 -2.01 -15.98
CA VAL A 121 3.38 -2.48 -15.06
C VAL A 121 3.21 -3.99 -14.84
N GLY A 122 4.12 -4.77 -15.42
CA GLY A 122 4.14 -6.22 -15.23
C GLY A 122 4.69 -6.66 -13.87
N GLY A 123 4.00 -7.61 -13.23
CA GLY A 123 4.44 -8.31 -12.02
C GLY A 123 3.86 -7.77 -10.70
N SER A 124 3.76 -8.64 -9.69
CA SER A 124 3.33 -8.27 -8.32
C SER A 124 4.53 -7.77 -7.54
N TYR A 125 4.87 -6.50 -7.74
CA TYR A 125 5.95 -5.83 -6.99
C TYR A 125 5.40 -4.70 -6.11
N GLY A 126 4.07 -4.69 -5.92
CA GLY A 126 3.25 -3.64 -5.30
C GLY A 126 3.55 -2.25 -5.84
N ALA A 127 3.66 -2.12 -7.15
CA ALA A 127 3.54 -0.81 -7.76
C ALA A 127 2.25 -0.11 -7.27
N PHE A 128 2.31 1.22 -7.21
CA PHE A 128 1.25 2.10 -6.73
C PHE A 128 0.90 1.87 -5.25
N SER A 129 1.94 1.63 -4.43
CA SER A 129 1.77 1.58 -2.97
C SER A 129 1.42 2.90 -2.33
N GLY A 130 1.86 4.02 -2.91
CA GLY A 130 1.42 5.34 -2.48
C GLY A 130 -0.05 5.59 -2.78
N GLU A 131 -0.61 5.00 -3.83
CA GLU A 131 -2.04 5.16 -4.15
C GLU A 131 -2.90 4.58 -3.04
N MET A 132 -2.53 3.38 -2.59
CA MET A 132 -3.14 2.76 -1.44
C MET A 132 -3.10 3.66 -0.20
N GLN A 133 -1.99 4.36 0.01
CA GLN A 133 -1.83 5.27 1.14
C GLN A 133 -2.66 6.55 0.95
N ALA A 134 -2.77 7.06 -0.27
CA ALA A 134 -3.50 8.28 -0.58
C ALA A 134 -5.03 8.10 -0.50
N ASP A 135 -5.53 6.95 -0.97
CA ASP A 135 -6.98 6.69 -1.07
C ASP A 135 -7.56 5.95 0.13
N TYR A 136 -6.72 5.21 0.86
CA TYR A 136 -7.13 4.38 2.00
C TYR A 136 -6.30 4.66 3.26
N SER A 137 -5.84 5.91 3.47
CA SER A 137 -4.85 6.26 4.51
C SER A 137 -5.14 5.73 5.94
N GLY A 138 -6.41 5.69 6.35
CA GLY A 138 -6.83 5.14 7.65
C GLY A 138 -6.72 3.62 7.72
N GLU A 139 -6.90 2.95 6.59
CA GLU A 139 -6.98 1.49 6.45
C GLU A 139 -5.61 0.90 6.10
N PHE A 140 -4.79 1.69 5.41
CA PHE A 140 -3.39 1.44 5.11
C PHE A 140 -2.55 1.25 6.38
N SER A 141 -2.86 2.00 7.44
CA SER A 141 -2.13 1.99 8.71
C SER A 141 -2.66 0.98 9.72
N THR A 142 -3.92 0.55 9.59
CA THR A 142 -4.61 -0.25 10.62
C THR A 142 -4.49 -1.76 10.46
N ASN A 143 -3.79 -2.28 9.43
CA ASN A 143 -3.54 -3.72 9.19
C ASN A 143 -4.76 -4.65 9.33
N SER A 144 -5.96 -4.09 9.41
CA SER A 144 -7.24 -4.78 9.42
C SER A 144 -7.46 -5.44 8.07
N GLN A 145 -8.16 -6.56 8.08
CA GLN A 145 -8.61 -7.19 6.84
C GLN A 145 -9.71 -6.31 6.24
N TYR A 146 -9.38 -5.53 5.22
CA TYR A 146 -10.35 -4.81 4.40
C TYR A 146 -10.52 -5.50 3.05
N MET A 147 -11.73 -5.40 2.49
CA MET A 147 -11.94 -5.52 1.05
C MET A 147 -11.86 -4.13 0.44
N TYR A 148 -11.25 -4.01 -0.74
CA TYR A 148 -11.07 -2.74 -1.43
C TYR A 148 -11.90 -2.73 -2.70
N ALA A 149 -12.79 -1.75 -2.81
CA ALA A 149 -13.64 -1.55 -3.96
C ALA A 149 -13.36 -0.19 -4.58
N TYR A 150 -13.31 -0.12 -5.91
CA TYR A 150 -13.13 1.14 -6.60
C TYR A 150 -13.88 1.17 -7.93
N THR A 151 -14.22 2.38 -8.38
CA THR A 151 -14.63 2.69 -9.74
C THR A 151 -14.02 4.01 -10.17
N ILE A 152 -13.41 4.05 -11.35
CA ILE A 152 -12.98 5.28 -12.02
C ILE A 152 -13.72 5.38 -13.34
N ILE A 153 -14.36 6.53 -13.57
CA ILE A 153 -15.02 6.85 -14.83
C ILE A 153 -14.18 7.92 -15.54
N HIS A 154 -13.71 7.61 -16.74
CA HIS A 154 -12.94 8.52 -17.57
C HIS A 154 -13.79 9.13 -18.67
N TYR A 155 -13.63 10.45 -18.82
CA TYR A 155 -14.19 11.29 -19.88
C TYR A 155 -13.03 11.84 -20.72
N PRO A 156 -12.42 11.02 -21.60
CA PRO A 156 -11.30 11.46 -22.40
C PRO A 156 -11.74 12.53 -23.41
N VAL A 157 -10.79 13.37 -23.81
CA VAL A 157 -10.89 14.29 -24.95
C VAL A 157 -9.78 14.03 -25.96
N ALA A 158 -8.61 13.57 -25.50
CA ALA A 158 -7.47 13.24 -26.34
C ALA A 158 -6.58 12.18 -25.72
N VAL A 159 -5.78 11.54 -26.56
CA VAL A 159 -4.70 10.63 -26.18
C VAL A 159 -3.43 11.08 -26.85
N LEU A 160 -2.34 11.17 -26.08
CA LEU A 160 -0.99 11.40 -26.59
C LEU A 160 -0.18 10.13 -26.33
N GLN A 161 0.46 9.60 -27.37
CA GLN A 161 1.20 8.33 -27.28
C GLN A 161 2.52 8.40 -28.03
N LEU A 162 3.58 7.82 -27.48
CA LEU A 162 4.84 7.64 -28.19
C LEU A 162 4.69 6.72 -29.40
N LEU A 163 5.43 7.04 -30.45
CA LEU A 163 5.66 6.13 -31.56
C LEU A 163 6.76 5.11 -31.20
N ASP A 164 6.72 3.94 -31.82
CA ASP A 164 7.68 2.85 -31.54
C ASP A 164 9.14 3.18 -31.93
N TYR A 165 9.35 4.22 -32.73
CA TYR A 165 10.68 4.71 -33.11
C TYR A 165 11.03 5.97 -32.30
N LEU A 166 12.03 5.86 -31.42
CA LEU A 166 12.43 6.91 -30.48
C LEU A 166 13.87 7.35 -30.71
N PRO A 167 14.15 8.20 -31.72
CA PRO A 167 15.49 8.78 -31.93
C PRO A 167 15.83 9.89 -30.89
N TYR A 168 14.88 10.19 -29.99
CA TYR A 168 14.89 11.35 -29.13
C TYR A 168 15.38 11.06 -27.70
N VAL A 169 16.16 9.99 -27.51
CA VAL A 169 16.67 9.63 -26.17
C VAL A 169 17.64 10.71 -25.69
N LYS A 170 17.39 11.24 -24.48
CA LYS A 170 18.23 12.29 -23.88
C LYS A 170 19.66 11.77 -23.68
N SER A 171 20.65 12.62 -23.99
CA SER A 171 22.07 12.26 -23.95
C SER A 171 22.53 11.74 -22.58
N GLU A 172 22.05 12.37 -21.50
CA GLU A 172 22.34 11.98 -20.11
C GLU A 172 21.88 10.54 -19.80
N PHE A 173 20.64 10.18 -20.18
CA PHE A 173 20.14 8.83 -20.01
C PHE A 173 20.94 7.83 -20.84
N ALA A 174 21.20 8.15 -22.12
CA ALA A 174 21.98 7.31 -23.02
C ALA A 174 23.39 7.05 -22.46
N GLU A 175 24.06 8.08 -21.93
CA GLU A 175 25.37 7.96 -21.29
C GLU A 175 25.32 7.03 -20.08
N ARG A 176 24.33 7.19 -19.19
CA ARG A 176 24.15 6.33 -18.02
C ARG A 176 23.89 4.87 -18.41
N VAL A 177 23.14 4.61 -19.48
CA VAL A 177 22.96 3.27 -20.03
C VAL A 177 24.29 2.65 -20.47
N THR A 178 25.20 3.42 -21.08
CA THR A 178 26.52 2.88 -21.49
C THR A 178 27.39 2.44 -20.31
N GLN A 179 27.18 3.03 -19.12
CA GLN A 179 27.91 2.72 -17.89
C GLN A 179 27.38 1.45 -17.19
N LEU A 180 26.21 0.93 -17.61
CA LEU A 180 25.63 -0.25 -16.99
C LEU A 180 26.39 -1.54 -17.38
N PRO A 181 26.52 -2.50 -16.45
CA PRO A 181 27.02 -3.83 -16.77
C PRO A 181 26.19 -4.53 -17.87
N ASP A 182 26.83 -5.36 -18.69
CA ASP A 182 26.13 -6.18 -19.71
C ASP A 182 25.33 -7.35 -19.13
N GLN A 183 25.59 -7.72 -17.88
CA GLN A 183 24.98 -8.86 -17.19
C GLN A 183 24.75 -8.52 -15.72
N VAL A 184 23.71 -9.10 -15.14
CA VAL A 184 23.33 -8.87 -13.75
C VAL A 184 23.96 -9.92 -12.85
N THR A 185 24.56 -9.46 -11.76
CA THR A 185 25.14 -10.30 -10.71
C THR A 185 24.81 -9.70 -9.35
N ASP A 186 24.91 -10.50 -8.30
CA ASP A 186 24.58 -10.04 -6.94
C ASP A 186 25.54 -8.91 -6.48
N THR A 187 26.75 -8.85 -7.04
CA THR A 187 27.74 -7.81 -6.70
C THR A 187 27.51 -6.49 -7.42
N ASN A 188 26.76 -6.47 -8.53
CA ASN A 188 26.54 -5.27 -9.34
C ASN A 188 25.10 -4.75 -9.34
N LEU A 189 24.17 -5.41 -8.64
CA LEU A 189 22.77 -5.01 -8.56
C LEU A 189 22.59 -3.57 -8.04
N SER A 190 23.47 -3.10 -7.15
CA SER A 190 23.48 -1.73 -6.64
C SER A 190 23.80 -0.66 -7.70
N VAL A 191 24.42 -1.04 -8.82
CA VAL A 191 24.64 -0.12 -9.96
C VAL A 191 23.31 0.11 -10.69
N PHE A 192 22.55 -0.96 -10.92
CA PHE A 192 21.21 -0.87 -11.52
C PHE A 192 20.20 -0.19 -10.60
N SER A 193 20.27 -0.43 -9.28
CA SER A 193 19.46 0.27 -8.27
C SER A 193 19.55 1.79 -8.43
N ARG A 194 20.77 2.32 -8.44
CA ARG A 194 21.02 3.76 -8.60
C ARG A 194 20.52 4.30 -9.94
N PHE A 195 20.65 3.51 -11.00
CA PHE A 195 20.07 3.86 -12.29
C PHE A 195 18.53 3.96 -12.24
N PHE A 196 17.86 3.06 -11.51
CA PHE A 196 16.42 3.14 -11.28
C PHE A 196 16.01 4.28 -10.34
N GLU A 197 16.85 4.65 -9.38
CA GLU A 197 16.63 5.82 -8.53
C GLU A 197 16.72 7.13 -9.33
N ASP A 198 17.68 7.23 -10.26
CA ASP A 198 17.88 8.41 -11.09
C ASP A 198 16.75 8.60 -12.13
N PHE A 199 16.28 7.50 -12.74
CA PHE A 199 15.42 7.55 -13.95
C PHE A 199 14.06 6.89 -13.79
N GLY A 200 13.78 6.25 -12.67
CA GLY A 200 12.65 5.33 -12.53
C GLY A 200 12.91 3.98 -13.20
N VAL A 201 11.94 3.08 -13.08
CA VAL A 201 11.95 1.75 -13.71
C VAL A 201 11.06 1.71 -14.95
N TYR A 202 10.06 2.58 -14.96
CA TYR A 202 9.10 2.73 -16.03
C TYR A 202 9.10 4.18 -16.51
N TYR A 203 8.54 4.40 -17.69
CA TYR A 203 8.33 5.72 -18.25
C TYR A 203 6.95 5.83 -18.88
N THR A 204 6.46 7.06 -18.99
CA THR A 204 5.16 7.39 -19.56
C THR A 204 5.16 7.20 -21.08
N ASP A 205 4.45 6.18 -21.56
CA ASP A 205 4.31 5.88 -23.00
C ASP A 205 3.08 6.56 -23.61
N LYS A 206 2.02 6.66 -22.82
CA LYS A 206 0.73 7.20 -23.23
C LYS A 206 0.16 8.02 -22.09
N ILE A 207 -0.51 9.11 -22.42
CA ILE A 207 -1.37 9.85 -21.50
C ILE A 207 -2.74 10.07 -22.12
N VAL A 208 -3.75 10.21 -21.28
CA VAL A 208 -5.12 10.51 -21.63
C VAL A 208 -5.46 11.87 -21.04
N LEU A 209 -5.88 12.79 -21.91
CA LEU A 209 -6.40 14.09 -21.52
C LEU A 209 -7.91 13.99 -21.39
N GLY A 210 -8.49 14.63 -20.38
CA GLY A 210 -9.93 14.65 -20.16
C GLY A 210 -10.30 14.94 -18.71
N GLY A 211 -11.30 14.20 -18.23
CA GLY A 211 -11.78 14.22 -16.85
C GLY A 211 -11.85 12.80 -16.28
N SER A 212 -11.69 12.65 -14.96
CA SER A 212 -12.00 11.42 -14.24
C SER A 212 -12.82 11.74 -12.99
N VAL A 213 -13.74 10.84 -12.65
CA VAL A 213 -14.37 10.80 -11.33
C VAL A 213 -14.15 9.41 -10.74
N GLU A 214 -13.78 9.39 -9.47
CA GLU A 214 -13.24 8.23 -8.79
C GLU A 214 -14.01 8.00 -7.49
N LEU A 215 -14.42 6.76 -7.24
CA LEU A 215 -15.06 6.32 -6.01
C LEU A 215 -14.25 5.17 -5.43
N TYR A 216 -13.67 5.37 -4.24
CA TYR A 216 -12.94 4.36 -3.48
C TYR A 216 -13.70 4.02 -2.20
N VAL A 217 -13.78 2.72 -1.89
CA VAL A 217 -14.46 2.22 -0.70
C VAL A 217 -13.65 1.07 -0.09
N ALA A 218 -13.19 1.22 1.14
CA ALA A 218 -12.69 0.11 1.93
C ALA A 218 -13.78 -0.44 2.86
N VAL A 219 -13.94 -1.76 2.89
CA VAL A 219 -14.97 -2.44 3.65
C VAL A 219 -14.31 -3.35 4.67
N SER A 220 -14.52 -3.08 5.96
CA SER A 220 -14.01 -3.96 7.03
C SER A 220 -14.55 -5.38 6.82
N GLN A 221 -13.66 -6.38 6.76
CA GLN A 221 -14.07 -7.76 6.59
C GLN A 221 -14.84 -8.24 7.82
N SER A 222 -15.90 -9.01 7.57
CA SER A 222 -16.65 -9.73 8.60
C SER A 222 -17.13 -11.05 8.02
N GLU A 223 -17.42 -12.03 8.87
CA GLU A 223 -17.92 -13.35 8.46
C GLU A 223 -19.21 -13.27 7.61
N THR A 224 -19.94 -12.16 7.72
CA THR A 224 -21.23 -11.96 7.02
C THR A 224 -21.11 -11.31 5.64
N LEU A 225 -19.97 -10.69 5.33
CA LEU A 225 -19.70 -9.95 4.10
C LEU A 225 -18.72 -10.72 3.21
N SER A 226 -19.25 -11.46 2.25
CA SER A 226 -18.43 -12.06 1.19
C SER A 226 -18.12 -11.04 0.10
N LYS A 227 -17.05 -11.29 -0.67
CA LYS A 227 -16.69 -10.47 -1.84
C LYS A 227 -17.87 -10.22 -2.78
N GLN A 228 -18.65 -11.26 -3.11
CA GLN A 228 -19.79 -11.13 -4.03
C GLN A 228 -20.89 -10.21 -3.48
N LYS A 229 -21.09 -10.20 -2.15
CA LYS A 229 -22.05 -9.27 -1.53
C LYS A 229 -21.53 -7.84 -1.58
N VAL A 230 -20.23 -7.63 -1.33
CA VAL A 230 -19.60 -6.31 -1.46
C VAL A 230 -19.66 -5.83 -2.90
N GLU A 231 -19.35 -6.66 -3.89
CA GLU A 231 -19.50 -6.34 -5.32
C GLU A 231 -20.92 -5.88 -5.65
N ALA A 232 -21.94 -6.62 -5.22
CA ALA A 232 -23.34 -6.27 -5.49
C ALA A 232 -23.74 -4.93 -4.82
N MET A 233 -23.31 -4.69 -3.58
CA MET A 233 -23.65 -3.45 -2.86
C MET A 233 -22.87 -2.24 -3.38
N PHE A 234 -21.60 -2.43 -3.75
CA PHE A 234 -20.78 -1.41 -4.38
C PHE A 234 -21.35 -1.00 -5.75
N GLN A 235 -21.77 -1.98 -6.56
CA GLN A 235 -22.47 -1.72 -7.83
C GLN A 235 -23.76 -0.93 -7.60
N ALA A 236 -24.57 -1.30 -6.62
CA ALA A 236 -25.79 -0.56 -6.30
C ALA A 236 -25.51 0.89 -5.82
N GLN A 237 -24.43 1.09 -5.07
CA GLN A 237 -23.97 2.43 -4.67
C GLN A 237 -23.55 3.25 -5.91
N TYR A 238 -22.74 2.67 -6.78
CA TYR A 238 -22.33 3.28 -8.04
C TYR A 238 -23.54 3.71 -8.89
N GLU A 239 -24.46 2.80 -9.19
CA GLU A 239 -25.66 3.09 -9.99
C GLU A 239 -26.50 4.19 -9.36
N SER A 240 -26.63 4.16 -8.03
CA SER A 240 -27.39 5.18 -7.30
C SER A 240 -26.76 6.58 -7.38
N LEU A 241 -25.43 6.66 -7.44
CA LEU A 241 -24.69 7.91 -7.42
C LEU A 241 -24.54 8.51 -8.83
N PHE A 242 -24.16 7.68 -9.79
CA PHE A 242 -23.76 8.12 -11.13
C PHE A 242 -24.85 7.97 -12.20
N GLU A 243 -25.90 7.18 -11.96
CA GLU A 243 -26.92 6.92 -12.99
C GLU A 243 -28.32 7.39 -12.57
N THR A 244 -28.80 7.00 -11.39
CA THR A 244 -30.21 7.19 -11.01
C THR A 244 -30.43 8.34 -10.03
N GLY A 245 -29.40 8.76 -9.31
CA GLY A 245 -29.52 9.73 -8.22
C GLY A 245 -30.34 9.23 -7.04
N SER A 246 -30.61 7.93 -6.92
CA SER A 246 -31.32 7.35 -5.78
C SER A 246 -31.08 5.84 -5.61
N LEU A 247 -30.96 5.40 -4.37
CA LEU A 247 -30.86 3.97 -4.06
C LEU A 247 -32.25 3.35 -3.93
N ASN A 248 -32.45 2.17 -4.53
CA ASN A 248 -33.70 1.41 -4.41
C ASN A 248 -34.07 1.17 -2.94
N ALA A 249 -35.33 1.41 -2.57
CA ALA A 249 -35.79 1.31 -1.19
C ALA A 249 -35.64 -0.10 -0.59
N ASN A 250 -35.82 -1.15 -1.40
CA ASN A 250 -35.63 -2.53 -0.95
C ASN A 250 -34.15 -2.83 -0.67
N THR A 251 -33.24 -2.32 -1.52
CA THR A 251 -31.80 -2.42 -1.28
C THR A 251 -31.40 -1.65 -0.03
N LYS A 252 -31.84 -0.40 0.11
CA LYS A 252 -31.54 0.43 1.30
C LYS A 252 -32.02 -0.20 2.60
N GLY A 253 -33.13 -0.94 2.55
CA GLY A 253 -33.72 -1.66 3.69
C GLY A 253 -33.15 -3.06 3.95
N SER A 254 -32.26 -3.57 3.08
CA SER A 254 -31.72 -4.93 3.22
C SER A 254 -30.66 -5.02 4.32
N VAL A 255 -30.51 -6.21 4.89
CA VAL A 255 -29.46 -6.50 5.89
C VAL A 255 -28.07 -6.38 5.25
N GLU A 256 -27.94 -6.78 3.99
CA GLU A 256 -26.71 -6.69 3.21
C GLU A 256 -26.23 -5.25 3.06
N TRP A 257 -27.14 -4.31 2.74
CA TRP A 257 -26.79 -2.89 2.62
C TRP A 257 -26.43 -2.29 3.97
N GLN A 258 -27.16 -2.63 5.03
CA GLN A 258 -26.85 -2.17 6.39
C GLN A 258 -25.46 -2.66 6.82
N ASN A 259 -25.14 -3.93 6.59
CA ASN A 259 -23.82 -4.48 6.90
C ASN A 259 -22.73 -3.82 6.06
N TYR A 260 -22.92 -3.71 4.74
CA TYR A 260 -21.97 -3.04 3.85
C TYR A 260 -21.71 -1.60 4.29
N SER A 261 -22.77 -0.79 4.44
CA SER A 261 -22.64 0.61 4.80
C SER A 261 -22.04 0.83 6.19
N ASN A 262 -22.38 0.02 7.19
CA ASN A 262 -21.78 0.14 8.52
C ASN A 262 -20.29 -0.20 8.54
N ASN A 263 -19.82 -1.10 7.66
CA ASN A 263 -18.42 -1.52 7.59
C ASN A 263 -17.56 -0.66 6.65
N ALA A 264 -18.18 0.24 5.88
CA ALA A 264 -17.53 1.00 4.81
C ALA A 264 -17.65 2.52 4.94
N ARG A 265 -18.64 3.03 5.69
CA ARG A 265 -19.00 4.46 5.69
C ARG A 265 -17.85 5.40 6.07
N ASN A 266 -17.00 4.99 7.00
CA ASN A 266 -15.87 5.81 7.46
C ASN A 266 -14.65 5.71 6.52
N HIS A 267 -14.76 4.96 5.43
CA HIS A 267 -13.66 4.54 4.56
C HIS A 267 -14.04 4.71 3.08
N THR A 268 -14.75 5.79 2.76
CA THR A 268 -15.26 6.09 1.41
C THR A 268 -14.76 7.45 0.96
N VAL A 269 -14.23 7.52 -0.26
CA VAL A 269 -13.69 8.75 -0.85
C VAL A 269 -14.24 8.89 -2.26
N ILE A 270 -14.67 10.10 -2.63
CA ILE A 270 -14.98 10.50 -4.01
C ILE A 270 -14.03 11.63 -4.44
N LYS A 271 -13.47 11.51 -5.64
CA LYS A 271 -12.56 12.51 -6.22
C LYS A 271 -12.94 12.81 -7.66
N ALA A 272 -12.57 13.98 -8.14
CA ALA A 272 -12.65 14.34 -9.54
C ALA A 272 -11.37 15.06 -9.98
N ASN A 273 -10.95 14.82 -11.22
CA ASN A 273 -9.82 15.47 -11.87
C ASN A 273 -10.22 15.88 -13.30
N GLY A 274 -9.71 17.00 -13.80
CA GLY A 274 -10.16 17.63 -15.04
C GLY A 274 -11.57 18.22 -14.93
N GLY A 275 -11.87 19.25 -15.70
CA GLY A 275 -13.07 20.07 -15.55
C GLY A 275 -12.82 21.36 -14.76
N ALA A 276 -13.86 22.17 -14.63
CA ALA A 276 -13.77 23.44 -13.92
C ALA A 276 -13.52 23.20 -12.41
N LEU A 277 -12.59 23.95 -11.82
CA LEU A 277 -12.19 23.81 -10.41
C LEU A 277 -13.38 23.85 -9.44
N THR A 278 -14.33 24.76 -9.67
CA THR A 278 -15.54 24.86 -8.83
C THR A 278 -16.43 23.61 -8.95
N ALA A 279 -16.47 22.97 -10.12
CA ALA A 279 -17.25 21.74 -10.31
C ALA A 279 -16.55 20.53 -9.69
N ILE A 280 -15.20 20.49 -9.71
CA ILE A 280 -14.41 19.47 -9.01
C ILE A 280 -14.68 19.52 -7.51
N GLN A 281 -14.60 20.71 -6.89
CA GLN A 281 -14.89 20.90 -5.47
C GLN A 281 -16.31 20.44 -5.10
N GLN A 282 -17.29 20.77 -5.95
CA GLN A 282 -18.67 20.31 -5.76
C GLN A 282 -18.82 18.79 -5.81
N VAL A 283 -18.03 18.08 -6.62
CA VAL A 283 -18.05 16.61 -6.66
C VAL A 283 -17.44 16.03 -5.39
N GLN A 284 -16.35 16.62 -4.88
CA GLN A 284 -15.70 16.20 -3.64
C GLN A 284 -16.60 16.39 -2.40
N ASP A 285 -17.52 17.36 -2.44
CA ASP A 285 -18.50 17.61 -1.36
C ASP A 285 -19.71 16.65 -1.38
N ILE A 286 -19.83 15.77 -2.38
CA ILE A 286 -20.92 14.80 -2.46
C ILE A 286 -20.76 13.76 -1.36
N ASP A 287 -21.81 13.54 -0.55
CA ASP A 287 -21.91 12.38 0.34
C ASP A 287 -22.26 11.11 -0.48
N PRO A 288 -21.31 10.17 -0.68
CA PRO A 288 -21.55 8.98 -1.52
C PRO A 288 -22.54 8.00 -0.90
N TRP A 289 -22.96 8.22 0.36
CA TRP A 289 -23.95 7.41 1.07
C TRP A 289 -25.36 8.00 1.02
N ASN A 290 -25.52 9.20 0.45
CA ASN A 290 -26.79 9.88 0.30
C ASN A 290 -27.02 10.35 -1.15
N PRO A 291 -27.13 9.40 -2.10
CA PRO A 291 -27.39 9.72 -3.51
C PRO A 291 -28.68 10.52 -3.66
N SER A 292 -28.62 11.55 -4.50
CA SER A 292 -29.75 12.44 -4.78
C SER A 292 -29.70 12.96 -6.22
N ALA A 293 -30.82 13.45 -6.73
CA ALA A 293 -30.86 14.14 -8.02
C ALA A 293 -29.92 15.36 -8.07
N SER A 294 -29.74 16.04 -6.92
CA SER A 294 -28.79 17.15 -6.78
C SER A 294 -27.34 16.67 -6.94
N ALA A 295 -26.95 15.58 -6.28
CA ALA A 295 -25.61 14.99 -6.44
C ALA A 295 -25.34 14.58 -7.90
N LEU A 296 -26.31 13.94 -8.55
CA LEU A 296 -26.21 13.57 -9.96
C LEU A 296 -26.05 14.81 -10.86
N SER A 297 -26.75 15.91 -10.57
CA SER A 297 -26.62 17.15 -11.32
C SER A 297 -25.24 17.79 -11.16
N LEU A 298 -24.61 17.68 -9.98
CA LEU A 298 -23.23 18.15 -9.77
C LEU A 298 -22.22 17.35 -10.61
N LEU A 299 -22.39 16.02 -10.68
CA LEU A 299 -21.58 15.15 -11.55
C LEU A 299 -21.77 15.46 -13.04
N GLN A 300 -23.00 15.75 -13.47
CA GLN A 300 -23.30 16.16 -14.85
C GLN A 300 -22.72 17.55 -15.19
N ASN A 301 -22.78 18.49 -14.24
CA ASN A 301 -22.16 19.81 -14.39
C ASN A 301 -20.64 19.69 -14.53
N TRP A 302 -20.02 18.87 -13.68
CA TRP A 302 -18.59 18.56 -13.77
C TRP A 302 -18.21 17.96 -15.12
N SER A 303 -18.85 16.86 -15.54
CA SER A 303 -18.51 16.19 -16.80
C SER A 303 -18.71 17.10 -18.03
N SER A 304 -19.70 17.99 -18.01
CA SER A 304 -19.92 18.98 -19.08
C SER A 304 -18.82 20.04 -19.16
N SER A 305 -18.05 20.24 -18.08
CA SER A 305 -16.95 21.21 -18.03
C SER A 305 -15.60 20.65 -18.50
N VAL A 306 -15.50 19.33 -18.67
CA VAL A 306 -14.24 18.62 -18.99
C VAL A 306 -13.66 19.05 -20.33
N GLU A 307 -14.48 19.20 -21.37
CA GLU A 307 -13.99 19.62 -22.69
C GLU A 307 -13.33 21.01 -22.66
N ALA A 308 -13.82 21.91 -21.81
CA ALA A 308 -13.27 23.26 -21.67
C ALA A 308 -12.01 23.30 -20.81
N HIS A 309 -11.83 22.33 -19.91
CA HIS A 309 -10.76 22.29 -18.91
C HIS A 309 -10.18 20.88 -18.75
N PRO A 310 -9.66 20.25 -19.83
CA PRO A 310 -9.12 18.90 -19.71
C PRO A 310 -7.83 18.88 -18.89
N SER A 311 -7.69 17.85 -18.06
CA SER A 311 -6.46 17.53 -17.32
C SER A 311 -5.91 16.18 -17.79
N VAL A 312 -4.73 15.78 -17.32
CA VAL A 312 -4.27 14.40 -17.52
C VAL A 312 -4.95 13.50 -16.49
N THR A 313 -5.67 12.49 -16.95
CA THR A 313 -6.55 11.68 -16.08
C THR A 313 -6.30 10.18 -16.15
N ASP A 314 -5.50 9.72 -17.11
CA ASP A 314 -5.03 8.35 -17.16
C ASP A 314 -3.73 8.28 -17.96
N PHE A 315 -2.98 7.20 -17.80
CA PHE A 315 -1.71 7.02 -18.50
C PHE A 315 -1.39 5.54 -18.69
N SER A 316 -0.34 5.24 -19.45
CA SER A 316 0.25 3.92 -19.47
C SER A 316 1.76 4.01 -19.48
N LEU A 317 2.39 3.02 -18.89
CA LEU A 317 3.80 2.94 -18.68
C LEU A 317 4.42 1.83 -19.53
N LYS A 318 5.69 2.02 -19.88
CA LYS A 318 6.57 0.99 -20.44
C LYS A 318 7.86 0.93 -19.63
N GLY A 319 8.49 -0.24 -19.58
CA GLY A 319 9.74 -0.40 -18.84
C GLY A 319 10.92 0.29 -19.54
N ILE A 320 11.76 0.99 -18.79
CA ILE A 320 12.88 1.78 -19.35
C ILE A 320 13.91 0.93 -20.11
N TRP A 321 13.92 -0.39 -19.87
CA TRP A 321 14.75 -1.33 -20.62
C TRP A 321 14.46 -1.31 -22.13
N GLN A 322 13.28 -0.87 -22.56
CA GLN A 322 12.96 -0.69 -23.99
C GLN A 322 13.80 0.42 -24.64
N LEU A 323 14.29 1.38 -23.85
CA LEU A 323 15.14 2.49 -24.30
C LEU A 323 16.64 2.19 -24.17
N CYS A 324 17.01 1.03 -23.59
CA CYS A 324 18.40 0.72 -23.24
C CYS A 324 19.20 0.01 -24.34
N GLY A 325 18.61 -0.16 -25.54
CA GLY A 325 19.29 -0.81 -26.68
C GLY A 325 19.85 -2.19 -26.34
N SER A 326 21.16 -2.38 -26.55
CA SER A 326 21.85 -3.65 -26.27
C SER A 326 21.87 -4.06 -24.80
N LYS A 327 21.65 -3.12 -23.86
CA LYS A 327 21.58 -3.37 -22.41
C LYS A 327 20.19 -3.80 -21.94
N SER A 328 19.18 -3.81 -22.82
CA SER A 328 17.76 -4.06 -22.48
C SER A 328 17.56 -5.30 -21.58
N THR A 329 18.13 -6.44 -21.97
CA THR A 329 18.00 -7.70 -21.20
C THR A 329 18.56 -7.58 -19.79
N ALA A 330 19.75 -6.99 -19.64
CA ALA A 330 20.39 -6.83 -18.33
C ALA A 330 19.58 -5.89 -17.43
N VAL A 331 19.06 -4.78 -17.98
CA VAL A 331 18.23 -3.85 -17.22
C VAL A 331 16.92 -4.50 -16.78
N HIS A 332 16.28 -5.28 -17.66
CA HIS A 332 15.05 -5.99 -17.31
C HIS A 332 15.29 -7.08 -16.24
N GLU A 333 16.35 -7.88 -16.38
CA GLU A 333 16.72 -8.89 -15.37
C GLU A 333 17.06 -8.22 -14.02
N ALA A 334 17.74 -7.08 -14.04
CA ALA A 334 18.08 -6.33 -12.84
C ALA A 334 16.82 -5.86 -12.13
N TRP A 335 15.83 -5.36 -12.88
CA TRP A 335 14.51 -5.01 -12.33
C TRP A 335 13.84 -6.22 -11.67
N GLN A 336 13.80 -7.39 -12.33
CA GLN A 336 13.18 -8.59 -11.75
C GLN A 336 13.83 -8.99 -10.42
N ARG A 337 15.16 -8.92 -10.33
CA ARG A 337 15.88 -9.19 -9.08
C ARG A 337 15.62 -8.11 -8.04
N TYR A 338 15.74 -6.84 -8.43
CA TYR A 338 15.52 -5.67 -7.58
C TYR A 338 14.13 -5.67 -6.95
N ALA A 339 13.10 -5.92 -7.76
CA ALA A 339 11.71 -5.91 -7.34
C ALA A 339 11.40 -7.03 -6.33
N SER A 340 12.02 -8.21 -6.47
CA SER A 340 11.90 -9.30 -5.51
C SER A 340 12.42 -8.92 -4.11
N ILE A 341 13.42 -8.02 -4.03
CA ILE A 341 13.99 -7.54 -2.78
C ILE A 341 13.10 -6.44 -2.17
N LEU A 342 12.38 -5.66 -2.96
CA LEU A 342 11.46 -4.62 -2.46
C LEU A 342 10.15 -5.17 -1.87
N ARG A 343 9.83 -6.44 -2.16
CA ARG A 343 8.62 -7.13 -1.70
C ARG A 343 8.94 -8.50 -1.12
N PRO A 344 9.70 -8.56 -0.01
CA PRO A 344 9.99 -9.85 0.58
C PRO A 344 8.70 -10.42 1.21
N ARG A 345 8.47 -11.71 1.00
CA ARG A 345 7.32 -12.47 1.53
C ARG A 345 7.80 -13.34 2.70
N LEU A 346 7.17 -13.15 3.85
CA LEU A 346 7.35 -13.96 5.06
C LEU A 346 6.23 -14.99 5.14
N THR A 347 6.60 -16.24 5.43
CA THR A 347 5.65 -17.28 5.82
C THR A 347 6.04 -17.87 7.17
N ILE A 348 5.05 -18.13 8.01
CA ILE A 348 5.21 -18.72 9.34
C ILE A 348 4.24 -19.89 9.42
N GLN A 349 4.77 -21.07 9.73
CA GLN A 349 3.97 -22.26 9.97
C GLN A 349 4.27 -22.78 11.37
N THR A 350 3.25 -23.08 12.16
CA THR A 350 3.44 -23.65 13.50
C THR A 350 2.33 -24.61 13.88
N SER A 351 2.60 -25.43 14.89
CA SER A 351 1.64 -26.40 15.40
C SER A 351 1.74 -26.58 16.91
N SER A 352 0.60 -26.85 17.52
CA SER A 352 0.48 -27.28 18.91
C SER A 352 -0.45 -28.50 18.96
N GLN A 353 -0.13 -29.48 19.81
CA GLN A 353 -0.90 -30.71 19.89
C GLN A 353 -1.07 -31.17 21.33
N VAL A 354 -2.22 -31.75 21.63
CA VAL A 354 -2.48 -32.42 22.90
C VAL A 354 -1.42 -33.49 23.12
N SER A 355 -0.74 -33.44 24.28
CA SER A 355 0.32 -34.39 24.57
C SER A 355 0.32 -34.84 26.02
N TYR A 356 0.42 -36.16 26.20
CA TYR A 356 0.51 -36.84 27.50
C TYR A 356 1.94 -36.95 28.02
N ASN A 357 2.90 -37.07 27.10
CA ASN A 357 4.34 -37.09 27.39
C ASN A 357 4.95 -35.79 26.87
N ALA A 358 6.13 -35.39 27.34
CA ALA A 358 6.83 -34.25 26.76
C ALA A 358 7.05 -34.54 25.26
N PRO A 359 6.38 -33.83 24.34
CA PRO A 359 6.55 -34.10 22.93
C PRO A 359 7.98 -33.71 22.51
N LYS A 360 8.43 -34.20 21.35
CA LYS A 360 9.64 -33.62 20.78
C LYS A 360 9.36 -32.15 20.43
N PRO A 361 10.29 -31.22 20.70
CA PRO A 361 10.16 -29.85 20.25
C PRO A 361 9.87 -29.79 18.74
N ALA A 362 8.83 -29.05 18.38
CA ALA A 362 8.41 -28.82 17.00
C ALA A 362 8.33 -27.30 16.79
N PRO A 363 9.48 -26.62 16.61
CA PRO A 363 9.50 -25.17 16.48
C PRO A 363 8.80 -24.69 15.19
N PRO A 364 8.41 -23.41 15.12
CA PRO A 364 7.83 -22.83 13.92
C PRO A 364 8.80 -22.89 12.73
N VAL A 365 8.24 -22.99 11.53
CA VAL A 365 8.97 -22.81 10.27
C VAL A 365 8.76 -21.38 9.82
N ILE A 366 9.78 -20.54 9.99
CA ILE A 366 9.78 -19.13 9.58
C ILE A 366 10.61 -18.98 8.30
N THR A 367 10.01 -18.55 7.19
CA THR A 367 10.68 -18.40 5.90
C THR A 367 10.56 -16.97 5.37
N LEU A 368 11.70 -16.35 5.06
CA LEU A 368 11.78 -15.01 4.47
C LEU A 368 12.93 -14.99 3.44
N GLY A 369 12.64 -15.44 2.23
CA GLY A 369 13.64 -15.80 1.21
C GLY A 369 14.50 -17.02 1.56
N ARG A 370 14.64 -17.32 2.86
CA ARG A 370 15.36 -18.46 3.47
C ARG A 370 14.71 -18.83 4.80
N HIS A 371 14.99 -20.03 5.29
CA HIS A 371 14.57 -20.42 6.64
C HIS A 371 15.35 -19.62 7.69
N ILE A 372 14.64 -19.05 8.65
CA ILE A 372 15.20 -18.34 9.80
C ILE A 372 15.27 -19.31 10.97
N LEU A 373 16.46 -19.87 11.20
CA LEU A 373 16.71 -20.87 12.26
C LEU A 373 17.66 -20.28 13.32
N PRO A 374 17.31 -20.34 14.62
CA PRO A 374 18.24 -20.02 15.70
C PRO A 374 19.47 -20.93 15.66
N VAL A 375 20.57 -20.48 16.26
CA VAL A 375 21.80 -21.28 16.37
C VAL A 375 21.57 -22.52 17.23
N ASP A 376 20.87 -22.35 18.35
CA ASP A 376 20.57 -23.42 19.28
C ASP A 376 19.22 -24.07 18.98
N ALA A 377 19.16 -25.40 19.08
CA ALA A 377 17.90 -26.13 18.99
C ALA A 377 17.00 -25.85 20.21
N PRO A 378 15.67 -25.88 20.05
CA PRO A 378 14.77 -25.71 21.19
C PRO A 378 14.95 -26.85 22.18
N THR A 379 15.14 -26.51 23.45
CA THR A 379 15.32 -27.47 24.55
C THR A 379 14.00 -27.87 25.21
N SER A 380 12.93 -27.13 24.94
CA SER A 380 11.59 -27.33 25.47
C SER A 380 10.62 -27.73 24.36
N PRO A 381 9.60 -28.59 24.64
CA PRO A 381 8.50 -28.85 23.71
C PRO A 381 7.58 -27.67 23.45
N MET A 382 7.60 -26.66 24.33
CA MET A 382 6.67 -25.54 24.36
C MET A 382 7.43 -24.22 24.51
N GLY A 383 6.98 -23.19 23.81
CA GLY A 383 7.61 -21.89 23.87
C GLY A 383 7.32 -21.01 22.66
N TYR A 384 8.23 -20.07 22.42
CA TYR A 384 8.19 -19.15 21.29
C TYR A 384 9.53 -19.15 20.55
N GLN A 385 9.47 -19.01 19.23
CA GLN A 385 10.58 -18.43 18.49
C GLN A 385 10.36 -16.93 18.38
N VAL A 386 11.37 -16.15 18.78
CA VAL A 386 11.38 -14.70 18.64
C VAL A 386 12.48 -14.33 17.66
N VAL A 387 12.09 -13.60 16.62
CA VAL A 387 13.01 -13.02 15.65
C VAL A 387 12.84 -11.51 15.67
N VAL A 388 13.94 -10.77 15.73
CA VAL A 388 13.95 -9.32 15.50
C VAL A 388 14.80 -9.04 14.28
N LEU A 389 14.25 -8.30 13.33
CA LEU A 389 14.90 -7.94 12.08
C LEU A 389 15.10 -6.43 11.99
N GLU A 390 16.22 -6.02 11.41
CA GLU A 390 16.45 -4.65 10.97
C GLU A 390 15.49 -4.32 9.82
N ASN A 391 14.63 -3.31 10.01
CA ASN A 391 13.57 -2.96 9.07
C ASN A 391 14.06 -2.33 7.74
N LYS A 392 15.36 -2.19 7.54
CA LYS A 392 15.92 -1.83 6.22
C LYS A 392 16.51 -3.04 5.49
N ASN A 393 16.66 -4.16 6.18
CA ASN A 393 17.53 -5.26 5.76
C ASN A 393 16.95 -6.65 6.04
N LEU A 394 15.67 -6.85 5.71
CA LEU A 394 14.91 -8.05 6.08
C LEU A 394 15.45 -9.37 5.49
N ILE A 395 16.02 -9.36 4.29
CA ILE A 395 16.45 -10.58 3.58
C ILE A 395 17.86 -11.02 3.99
N SER A 396 18.72 -10.06 4.36
CA SER A 396 20.12 -10.35 4.62
C SER A 396 20.32 -11.10 5.94
N PRO A 397 21.26 -12.07 6.02
CA PRO A 397 21.68 -12.67 7.28
C PRO A 397 22.07 -11.67 8.36
N GLN A 398 22.72 -10.57 7.96
CA GLN A 398 23.16 -9.52 8.88
C GLN A 398 22.01 -8.68 9.43
N GLY A 399 20.84 -8.70 8.77
CA GLY A 399 19.65 -8.00 9.26
C GLY A 399 18.91 -8.73 10.39
N VAL A 400 19.33 -9.95 10.76
CA VAL A 400 18.76 -10.67 11.91
C VAL A 400 19.43 -10.19 13.20
N LEU A 401 18.73 -9.35 13.96
CA LEU A 401 19.20 -8.76 15.21
C LEU A 401 19.02 -9.70 16.41
N LEU A 402 17.95 -10.50 16.40
CA LEU A 402 17.68 -11.57 17.36
C LEU A 402 17.06 -12.75 16.63
N ASN A 403 17.44 -13.97 17.02
CA ASN A 403 16.75 -15.18 16.61
C ASN A 403 16.96 -16.26 17.67
N ARG A 404 15.97 -16.45 18.54
CA ARG A 404 16.11 -17.27 19.75
C ARG A 404 14.82 -18.03 20.05
N TYR A 405 14.98 -19.25 20.57
CA TYR A 405 13.89 -19.98 21.20
C TYR A 405 13.81 -19.66 22.68
N TYR A 406 12.61 -19.34 23.15
CA TYR A 406 12.27 -19.17 24.55
C TYR A 406 11.36 -20.32 24.92
N GLY A 407 11.85 -21.19 25.79
CA GLY A 407 11.17 -22.43 26.13
C GLY A 407 10.91 -22.54 27.61
N ILE A 408 9.85 -23.27 27.97
CA ILE A 408 9.53 -23.52 29.37
C ILE A 408 10.28 -24.75 29.86
N PRO A 409 11.10 -24.64 30.92
CA PRO A 409 11.80 -25.80 31.46
C PRO A 409 10.82 -26.89 31.92
N THR A 410 11.12 -28.15 31.58
CA THR A 410 10.27 -29.30 31.88
C THR A 410 10.19 -29.66 33.38
N ASN A 411 11.04 -29.05 34.20
CA ASN A 411 11.11 -29.28 35.65
C ASN A 411 10.50 -28.14 36.48
N VAL A 412 9.87 -27.16 35.84
CA VAL A 412 9.26 -26.01 36.51
C VAL A 412 7.73 -26.11 36.38
N ASP A 413 7.02 -25.60 37.38
CA ASP A 413 5.57 -25.41 37.28
C ASP A 413 5.26 -24.59 36.01
N PRO A 414 4.40 -25.06 35.09
CA PRO A 414 4.16 -24.40 33.82
C PRO A 414 3.79 -22.93 33.98
N VAL A 415 3.07 -22.59 35.05
CA VAL A 415 2.67 -21.21 35.29
C VAL A 415 3.88 -20.29 35.51
N SER A 416 4.72 -20.66 36.46
CA SER A 416 5.97 -19.92 36.71
C SER A 416 6.90 -19.95 35.48
N GLY A 417 6.88 -21.06 34.73
CA GLY A 417 7.63 -21.24 33.49
C GLY A 417 7.27 -20.25 32.40
N TYR A 418 5.97 -20.09 32.08
CA TYR A 418 5.49 -19.10 31.12
C TYR A 418 5.80 -17.67 31.58
N GLN A 419 5.61 -17.35 32.86
CA GLN A 419 5.93 -16.02 33.39
C GLN A 419 7.40 -15.66 33.19
N ASN A 420 8.31 -16.55 33.60
CA ASN A 420 9.75 -16.35 33.41
C ASN A 420 10.12 -16.23 31.94
N MET A 421 9.50 -17.04 31.08
CA MET A 421 9.70 -16.97 29.63
C MET A 421 9.26 -15.62 29.06
N TYR A 422 8.08 -15.10 29.42
CA TYR A 422 7.62 -13.79 28.96
C TYR A 422 8.48 -12.65 29.50
N ASP A 423 8.93 -12.73 30.75
CA ASP A 423 9.85 -11.75 31.34
C ASP A 423 11.19 -11.72 30.59
N GLU A 424 11.71 -12.89 30.21
CA GLU A 424 12.94 -13.02 29.43
C GLU A 424 12.77 -12.44 28.01
N ILE A 425 11.66 -12.76 27.33
CA ILE A 425 11.34 -12.16 26.03
C ILE A 425 11.22 -10.64 26.16
N ALA A 426 10.48 -10.14 27.16
CA ALA A 426 10.32 -8.70 27.36
C ALA A 426 11.65 -8.01 27.67
N GLN A 427 12.53 -8.64 28.44
CA GLN A 427 13.87 -8.12 28.74
C GLN A 427 14.71 -8.00 27.46
N ASP A 428 14.78 -9.04 26.65
CA ASP A 428 15.56 -9.04 25.42
C ASP A 428 14.96 -8.04 24.41
N LEU A 429 13.63 -7.97 24.27
CA LEU A 429 12.99 -7.08 23.32
C LEU A 429 13.16 -5.58 23.62
N ARG A 430 13.34 -5.21 24.89
CA ARG A 430 13.64 -3.82 25.30
C ARG A 430 15.00 -3.31 24.81
N ALA A 431 15.89 -4.20 24.34
CA ALA A 431 17.20 -3.82 23.82
C ALA A 431 17.14 -3.30 22.37
N PHE A 432 16.03 -3.52 21.64
CA PHE A 432 15.90 -3.11 20.25
C PHE A 432 15.20 -1.76 20.12
N SER A 433 15.62 -0.99 19.12
CA SER A 433 15.04 0.32 18.84
C SER A 433 13.67 0.21 18.19
N ALA A 434 12.85 1.23 18.44
CA ALA A 434 11.64 1.52 17.67
C ALA A 434 11.90 1.38 16.16
N GLY A 435 10.92 0.84 15.44
CA GLY A 435 10.99 0.63 13.99
C GLY A 435 11.56 -0.73 13.56
N SER A 436 12.11 -1.54 14.47
CA SER A 436 12.55 -2.92 14.16
C SER A 436 11.35 -3.85 13.93
N VAL A 437 11.49 -4.88 13.09
CA VAL A 437 10.41 -5.86 12.85
C VAL A 437 10.52 -6.99 13.86
N LEU A 438 9.44 -7.26 14.60
CA LEU A 438 9.26 -8.40 15.48
C LEU A 438 8.51 -9.52 14.75
N ILE A 439 9.01 -10.74 14.85
CA ILE A 439 8.28 -11.97 14.56
C ILE A 439 8.26 -12.80 15.85
N LEU A 440 7.06 -13.07 16.35
CA LEU A 440 6.82 -13.89 17.54
C LEU A 440 5.90 -15.04 17.13
N ALA A 441 6.38 -16.28 17.24
CA ALA A 441 5.58 -17.45 16.87
C ALA A 441 5.67 -18.52 17.95
N SER A 442 4.52 -18.91 18.51
CA SER A 442 4.45 -19.96 19.52
C SER A 442 4.61 -21.35 18.91
N PHE A 443 5.01 -22.32 19.72
CA PHE A 443 4.91 -23.75 19.43
C PHE A 443 4.61 -24.53 20.71
N GLY A 444 3.81 -25.60 20.61
CA GLY A 444 3.41 -26.39 21.77
C GLY A 444 2.69 -25.58 22.86
N LEU A 445 2.06 -24.47 22.48
CA LEU A 445 1.36 -23.57 23.40
C LEU A 445 0.06 -24.23 23.87
N ASP A 446 -0.25 -24.01 25.15
CA ASP A 446 -1.47 -24.49 25.78
C ASP A 446 -2.22 -23.31 26.41
N ALA A 447 -3.44 -23.08 25.93
CA ALA A 447 -4.28 -21.97 26.37
C ALA A 447 -4.85 -22.14 27.80
N ASP A 448 -4.89 -23.37 28.33
CA ASP A 448 -5.48 -23.64 29.65
C ASP A 448 -4.55 -23.26 30.82
N PHE A 449 -3.25 -23.06 30.58
CA PHE A 449 -2.33 -22.68 31.67
C PHE A 449 -2.60 -21.30 32.24
N GLY A 450 -3.51 -20.52 31.64
CA GLY A 450 -4.01 -19.29 32.26
C GLY A 450 -3.02 -18.14 32.25
N ILE A 451 -2.03 -18.21 31.37
CA ILE A 451 -1.01 -17.18 31.23
C ILE A 451 -1.05 -16.71 29.80
N SER A 452 -2.06 -15.89 29.54
CA SER A 452 -1.91 -14.89 28.52
C SER A 452 -0.68 -14.01 28.84
N PRO A 453 -0.09 -13.34 27.84
CA PRO A 453 1.09 -12.51 28.04
C PRO A 453 0.81 -11.46 29.13
N HIS A 454 1.24 -11.72 30.37
CA HIS A 454 0.96 -10.84 31.51
C HIS A 454 1.82 -9.57 31.44
N MET A 455 1.49 -8.58 32.28
CA MET A 455 1.94 -7.17 32.29
C MET A 455 3.35 -6.83 31.78
N SER A 456 4.34 -7.73 31.91
CA SER A 456 5.72 -7.48 31.51
C SER A 456 5.93 -7.36 30.01
N ILE A 457 5.19 -8.12 29.19
CA ILE A 457 5.29 -8.09 27.72
C ILE A 457 4.04 -7.51 27.04
N HIS A 458 2.87 -7.50 27.68
CA HIS A 458 1.61 -7.01 27.08
C HIS A 458 1.75 -5.63 26.41
N GLY A 459 2.28 -4.64 27.13
CA GLY A 459 2.44 -3.29 26.59
C GLY A 459 3.39 -3.23 25.40
N LEU A 460 4.40 -4.11 25.35
CA LEU A 460 5.32 -4.22 24.23
C LEU A 460 4.65 -4.90 23.02
N LEU A 461 3.85 -5.96 23.23
CA LEU A 461 3.10 -6.59 22.14
C LEU A 461 2.11 -5.58 21.53
N LEU A 462 1.39 -4.84 22.37
CA LEU A 462 0.52 -3.74 21.91
C LEU A 462 1.32 -2.66 21.19
N SER A 463 2.46 -2.20 21.71
CA SER A 463 3.28 -1.20 21.00
C SER A 463 3.81 -1.71 19.67
N THR A 464 3.95 -3.03 19.52
CA THR A 464 4.46 -3.67 18.30
C THR A 464 3.38 -3.97 17.26
N GLY A 465 2.09 -3.85 17.59
CA GLY A 465 1.01 -4.10 16.65
C GLY A 465 -0.04 -5.10 17.07
N ALA A 466 0.09 -5.74 18.24
CA ALA A 466 -0.95 -6.64 18.75
C ALA A 466 -2.26 -5.90 19.01
N GLY A 467 -3.37 -6.63 18.97
CA GLY A 467 -4.71 -6.06 18.98
C GLY A 467 -5.75 -7.03 19.54
N SER A 468 -6.83 -7.22 18.79
CA SER A 468 -7.98 -8.01 19.22
C SER A 468 -7.66 -9.49 19.44
N GLN A 469 -6.66 -10.06 18.76
CA GLN A 469 -6.30 -11.48 18.94
C GLN A 469 -5.55 -11.69 20.26
N LEU A 470 -4.68 -10.77 20.68
CA LEU A 470 -4.10 -10.77 22.03
C LEU A 470 -5.19 -10.66 23.10
N GLN A 471 -6.16 -9.76 22.91
CA GLN A 471 -7.31 -9.65 23.83
C GLN A 471 -8.11 -10.95 23.85
N GLN A 472 -8.38 -11.58 22.71
CA GLN A 472 -9.05 -12.87 22.65
C GLN A 472 -8.27 -13.96 23.39
N PHE A 473 -6.95 -13.96 23.26
CA PHE A 473 -6.09 -14.88 24.01
C PHE A 473 -6.20 -14.64 25.52
N GLU A 474 -6.23 -13.37 25.95
CA GLU A 474 -6.39 -12.97 27.36
C GLU A 474 -7.74 -13.33 27.98
N HIS A 475 -8.82 -13.32 27.20
CA HIS A 475 -10.17 -13.57 27.69
C HIS A 475 -10.58 -15.05 27.66
N ASN A 476 -9.80 -15.92 27.01
CA ASN A 476 -10.08 -17.35 26.88
C ASN A 476 -9.29 -18.34 27.77
N PRO A 477 -8.61 -17.97 28.88
CA PRO A 477 -7.95 -18.98 29.70
C PRO A 477 -8.96 -19.82 30.50
N ASN A 478 -8.99 -21.13 30.29
CA ASN A 478 -9.70 -22.06 31.17
C ASN A 478 -8.73 -22.63 32.22
N MET A 479 -8.52 -21.89 33.31
CA MET A 479 -7.64 -22.26 34.42
C MET A 479 -8.03 -23.58 35.14
N GLY A 480 -9.16 -24.19 34.80
CA GLY A 480 -9.81 -25.26 35.58
C GLY A 480 -9.40 -26.70 35.26
N SER A 481 -8.68 -26.98 34.17
CA SER A 481 -8.42 -28.36 33.70
C SER A 481 -6.94 -28.73 33.70
N ARG A 482 -6.25 -28.61 34.85
CA ARG A 482 -4.90 -29.18 35.02
C ARG A 482 -4.96 -30.71 35.11
N GLY A 483 -5.05 -31.39 33.98
CA GLY A 483 -4.82 -32.83 33.89
C GLY A 483 -3.31 -33.18 33.86
N PRO A 484 -2.93 -34.47 33.82
CA PRO A 484 -1.52 -34.92 33.75
C PRO A 484 -0.84 -34.62 32.39
N TYR A 485 -1.37 -33.69 31.61
CA TYR A 485 -0.96 -33.43 30.24
C TYR A 485 0.06 -32.30 30.19
N TRP A 486 0.93 -32.36 29.19
CA TRP A 486 1.83 -31.25 28.85
C TRP A 486 1.11 -30.15 28.08
N VAL A 487 0.15 -30.55 27.25
CA VAL A 487 -0.74 -29.65 26.49
C VAL A 487 -2.14 -30.26 26.57
N THR A 488 -3.10 -29.62 27.23
CA THR A 488 -4.52 -30.01 27.27
C THR A 488 -5.33 -29.31 26.19
N ASN A 489 -5.09 -28.01 26.01
CA ASN A 489 -5.82 -27.16 25.08
C ASN A 489 -4.83 -26.47 24.13
N PRO A 490 -4.35 -27.18 23.09
CA PRO A 490 -3.37 -26.63 22.16
C PRO A 490 -3.90 -25.35 21.53
N ALA A 491 -3.05 -24.33 21.50
CA ALA A 491 -3.32 -23.10 20.78
C ALA A 491 -2.07 -22.65 20.06
N ASN A 492 -2.22 -21.73 19.10
CA ASN A 492 -1.09 -21.03 18.51
C ASN A 492 -1.31 -19.53 18.59
N TYR A 493 -0.22 -18.79 18.78
CA TYR A 493 -0.18 -17.34 18.71
C TYR A 493 0.97 -16.92 17.81
N ILE A 494 0.67 -16.08 16.82
CA ILE A 494 1.65 -15.49 15.91
C ILE A 494 1.44 -13.97 15.89
N LEU A 495 2.51 -13.22 16.02
CA LEU A 495 2.55 -11.76 15.83
C LEU A 495 3.72 -11.40 14.93
N VAL A 496 3.43 -10.63 13.87
CA VAL A 496 4.43 -9.95 13.05
C VAL A 496 4.12 -8.46 13.10
N GLY A 497 5.05 -7.66 13.61
CA GLY A 497 4.79 -6.25 13.89
C GLY A 497 6.04 -5.39 13.83
N ILE A 498 5.87 -4.07 13.88
CA ILE A 498 6.98 -3.10 13.96
C ILE A 498 6.98 -2.53 15.37
N ILE A 499 8.11 -2.67 16.07
CA ILE A 499 8.24 -2.22 17.47
C ILE A 499 7.94 -0.72 17.56
N ASP A 500 7.05 -0.36 18.49
CA ASP A 500 6.54 0.98 18.74
C ASP A 500 5.74 1.64 17.59
N ASN A 501 5.16 0.82 16.70
CA ASN A 501 4.25 1.29 15.65
C ASN A 501 2.79 1.46 16.14
N GLY A 502 2.48 1.02 17.36
CA GLY A 502 1.18 1.17 18.01
C GLY A 502 0.27 -0.06 17.92
N PRO A 503 -0.85 -0.09 18.65
CA PRO A 503 -1.75 -1.24 18.69
C PRO A 503 -2.51 -1.43 17.38
N ASN A 504 -2.88 -2.69 17.09
CA ASN A 504 -3.56 -3.12 15.86
C ASN A 504 -2.79 -2.85 14.55
N THR A 505 -1.52 -2.45 14.60
CA THR A 505 -0.73 -2.24 13.38
C THR A 505 0.10 -3.47 12.97
N GLY A 506 -0.09 -4.63 13.59
CA GLY A 506 0.63 -5.86 13.29
C GLY A 506 -0.26 -6.88 12.56
N ILE A 507 0.36 -7.90 11.97
CA ILE A 507 -0.35 -9.11 11.55
C ILE A 507 -0.34 -10.10 12.71
N GLU A 508 -1.53 -10.39 13.22
CA GLU A 508 -1.71 -11.15 14.44
C GLU A 508 -2.69 -12.31 14.18
N LEU A 509 -2.40 -13.48 14.75
CA LEU A 509 -3.26 -14.65 14.70
C LEU A 509 -3.26 -15.35 16.06
N PHE A 510 -4.45 -15.54 16.63
CA PHE A 510 -4.65 -16.48 17.73
C PHE A 510 -5.56 -17.62 17.26
N SER A 511 -5.04 -18.84 17.30
CA SER A 511 -5.77 -20.06 16.92
C SER A 511 -5.97 -20.93 18.15
N PRO A 512 -7.13 -20.86 18.83
CA PRO A 512 -7.46 -21.79 19.90
C PRO A 512 -7.87 -23.17 19.33
N GLN A 513 -7.82 -24.21 20.16
CA GLN A 513 -8.34 -25.53 19.83
C GLN A 513 -9.83 -25.46 19.45
N ALA A 514 -10.20 -25.99 18.29
CA ALA A 514 -11.62 -26.22 17.99
C ALA A 514 -12.11 -27.50 18.69
N GLN A 515 -13.42 -27.58 18.94
CA GLN A 515 -14.01 -28.68 19.70
C GLN A 515 -13.66 -30.05 19.08
N ASN A 516 -13.05 -30.93 19.88
CA ASN A 516 -12.59 -32.29 19.52
C ASN A 516 -11.33 -32.38 18.64
N GLU A 517 -10.69 -31.26 18.27
CA GLU A 517 -9.40 -31.31 17.58
C GLU A 517 -8.28 -31.63 18.55
N LYS A 518 -7.27 -32.40 18.15
CA LYS A 518 -6.09 -32.71 18.99
C LYS A 518 -4.86 -31.92 18.62
N THR A 519 -4.91 -31.21 17.51
CA THR A 519 -3.80 -30.48 16.92
C THR A 519 -4.35 -29.20 16.33
N VAL A 520 -3.69 -28.10 16.61
CA VAL A 520 -3.92 -26.80 15.98
C VAL A 520 -2.72 -26.51 15.10
N ASN A 521 -2.96 -26.34 13.81
CA ASN A 521 -1.97 -25.88 12.85
C ASN A 521 -2.33 -24.45 12.46
N SER A 522 -1.32 -23.60 12.34
CA SER A 522 -1.51 -22.20 11.96
C SER A 522 -0.48 -21.80 10.94
N ASP A 523 -0.94 -21.12 9.90
CA ASP A 523 -0.12 -20.56 8.83
C ASP A 523 -0.41 -19.06 8.71
N VAL A 524 0.64 -18.25 8.66
CA VAL A 524 0.55 -16.80 8.45
C VAL A 524 1.48 -16.42 7.30
N THR A 525 0.97 -15.63 6.36
CA THR A 525 1.79 -14.98 5.34
C THR A 525 1.76 -13.47 5.56
N VAL A 526 2.93 -12.84 5.50
CA VAL A 526 3.09 -11.38 5.58
C VAL A 526 3.89 -10.91 4.37
N ASN A 527 3.39 -9.88 3.70
CA ASN A 527 4.11 -9.18 2.66
C ASN A 527 4.71 -7.91 3.25
N PHE A 528 5.97 -7.62 2.94
CA PHE A 528 6.60 -6.36 3.30
C PHE A 528 6.63 -5.40 2.12
N TYR A 529 6.45 -4.11 2.39
CA TYR A 529 6.33 -3.07 1.39
C TYR A 529 7.27 -1.91 1.68
N ARG A 530 8.11 -1.54 0.71
CA ARG A 530 8.89 -0.27 0.72
C ARG A 530 8.90 0.37 -0.66
N THR A 531 9.35 1.63 -0.73
CA THR A 531 9.39 2.46 -1.94
C THR A 531 10.79 2.57 -2.57
N SER A 532 11.85 2.33 -1.79
CA SER A 532 13.25 2.32 -2.26
C SER A 532 14.13 1.48 -1.32
N PHE A 533 15.42 1.31 -1.62
CA PHE A 533 16.33 0.55 -0.74
C PHE A 533 16.55 1.19 0.63
N ASP A 534 16.50 2.53 0.68
CA ASP A 534 16.87 3.30 1.88
C ASP A 534 15.70 3.54 2.83
N THR A 535 14.48 3.22 2.39
CA THR A 535 13.26 3.31 3.21
C THR A 535 13.02 2.05 4.02
N THR A 536 12.34 2.23 5.15
CA THR A 536 11.89 1.14 6.03
C THR A 536 10.72 0.40 5.40
N TYR A 537 10.59 -0.89 5.68
CA TYR A 537 9.39 -1.62 5.28
C TYR A 537 8.19 -1.26 6.17
N THR A 538 7.04 -1.24 5.52
CA THR A 538 5.72 -1.48 6.12
C THR A 538 5.33 -2.93 5.85
N LEU A 539 4.26 -3.41 6.48
CA LEU A 539 3.83 -4.80 6.35
C LEU A 539 2.32 -4.88 6.17
N GLY A 540 1.85 -5.98 5.57
CA GLY A 540 0.44 -6.28 5.37
C GLY A 540 0.21 -7.78 5.19
N PRO A 541 -1.04 -8.26 5.30
CA PRO A 541 -1.33 -9.68 5.19
C PRO A 541 -1.09 -10.19 3.77
N GLY A 542 -0.41 -11.32 3.64
CA GLY A 542 -0.31 -12.05 2.38
C GLY A 542 -1.54 -12.93 2.19
N ILE A 543 -2.60 -12.36 1.63
CA ILE A 543 -3.79 -13.13 1.26
C ILE A 543 -3.53 -13.64 -0.16
N ASP A 544 -3.32 -14.95 -0.29
CA ASP A 544 -3.33 -15.59 -1.61
C ASP A 544 -4.73 -15.38 -2.22
N GLY A 545 -4.77 -14.68 -3.36
CA GLY A 545 -6.00 -14.17 -4.00
C GLY A 545 -6.92 -15.22 -4.59
#